data_AF-A0A969MW95-F1
#
_entry.id   AF-A0A969MW95-F1
#
_cell.length_a   1.000
_cell.length_b   1.000
_cell.length_c   1.000
_cell.angle_alpha   90.00
_cell.angle_beta   90.00
_cell.angle_gamma   90.00
#
_symmetry.space_group_name_H-M   'P 1'
#
loop_
_entity.id
_entity.type
_entity.pdbx_description
1 polymer ?
#
loop_
_entity_poly.entity_id
_entity_poly.type
_entity_poly.pdbx_seq_one_letter_code
_entity_poly.pdbx_strand_id
1 'polypeptide(L)'
;MALWTDRYFLKTKEIIGRFGDITVCYAVFMRRPVIYTPRLMLRWLEAVTAERGAEIKIEQNYAEGDWVGAGEPLLYLTGSFFHLVDLETLLLQKLGAACVAAYNAYTMCIDLPRVAFLAMDARHCAGIEMEEMMAYAAAVGSNAAKRQENVTGFIGNANDATAHYFGRDKGLGTMPHAVIGYAGSTVRAAEMFAETYPDDPLTVLVDYFGREVSDSLDVCRRFPEWAAAGRVALRIDTHGGRFIEGLDPQESYAVLERHAPTAIRRYRSDGELRYLTGTGVSAAAIFYMREQLDQEGFDRVRIVASSGFSVEKCKVMADVGAPIDIIGTGSHLPENWRETYATADIIEYGGSPKVKFGREFLLKRNRRRIAHD
;
A
#
# COMPACT_ATOMS: atom_id res chain seq x y z
N MET A 1 6.62 -28.05 -4.16
CA MET A 1 5.89 -27.20 -5.14
C MET A 1 4.65 -27.85 -5.73
N ALA A 2 4.74 -29.05 -6.32
CA ALA A 2 3.61 -29.72 -6.95
C ALA A 2 2.36 -29.90 -6.04
N LEU A 3 2.52 -29.85 -4.72
CA LEU A 3 1.43 -29.94 -3.75
C LEU A 3 0.52 -28.69 -3.71
N TRP A 4 0.99 -27.55 -4.23
CA TRP A 4 0.32 -26.25 -4.13
C TRP A 4 -0.22 -25.73 -5.48
N THR A 5 -0.02 -26.47 -6.57
CA THR A 5 -0.57 -26.13 -7.88
C THR A 5 -1.92 -26.81 -8.08
N ASP A 6 -2.78 -26.21 -8.91
CA ASP A 6 -4.07 -26.82 -9.21
C ASP A 6 -3.91 -28.19 -9.86
N ARG A 7 -4.76 -29.14 -9.45
CA ARG A 7 -4.64 -30.56 -9.84
C ARG A 7 -4.70 -30.77 -11.36
N TYR A 8 -5.41 -29.91 -12.09
CA TYR A 8 -5.50 -30.05 -13.54
C TYR A 8 -4.18 -29.77 -14.24
N PHE A 9 -3.33 -28.86 -13.73
CA PHE A 9 -2.00 -28.64 -14.29
C PHE A 9 -1.08 -29.85 -14.11
N LEU A 10 -1.16 -30.55 -12.96
CA LEU A 10 -0.42 -31.79 -12.75
C LEU A 10 -0.86 -32.89 -13.72
N LYS A 11 -2.18 -33.04 -13.93
CA LYS A 11 -2.70 -33.98 -14.93
C LYS A 11 -2.22 -33.61 -16.34
N THR A 12 -2.23 -32.32 -16.69
CA THR A 12 -1.69 -31.86 -17.98
C THR A 12 -0.22 -32.20 -18.11
N LYS A 13 0.59 -31.96 -17.06
CA LYS A 13 2.01 -32.33 -17.06
C LYS A 13 2.24 -33.82 -17.31
N GLU A 14 1.45 -34.70 -16.67
CA GLU A 14 1.48 -36.14 -16.92
C GLU A 14 1.10 -36.50 -18.37
N ILE A 15 0.10 -35.80 -18.94
CA ILE A 15 -0.27 -35.97 -20.36
C ILE A 15 0.89 -35.58 -21.26
N ILE A 16 1.50 -34.40 -21.08
CA ILE A 16 2.62 -33.94 -21.90
C ILE A 16 3.82 -34.88 -21.79
N GLY A 17 4.13 -35.38 -20.59
CA GLY A 17 5.18 -36.38 -20.39
C GLY A 17 4.96 -37.70 -21.14
N ARG A 18 3.72 -38.05 -21.48
CA ARG A 18 3.37 -39.26 -22.24
C ARG A 18 3.23 -39.03 -23.73
N PHE A 19 2.66 -37.90 -24.13
CA PHE A 19 2.29 -37.60 -25.52
C PHE A 19 3.33 -36.74 -26.26
N GLY A 20 4.37 -36.30 -25.57
CA GLY A 20 5.46 -35.52 -26.14
C GLY A 20 5.42 -34.06 -25.69
N ASP A 21 6.58 -33.53 -25.35
CA ASP A 21 6.76 -32.13 -24.98
C ASP A 21 6.84 -31.22 -26.20
N ILE A 22 6.45 -29.96 -26.03
CA ILE A 22 6.51 -28.94 -27.06
C ILE A 22 6.85 -27.60 -26.43
N THR A 23 7.55 -26.74 -27.17
CA THR A 23 7.76 -25.36 -26.73
C THR A 23 6.45 -24.58 -26.81
N VAL A 24 6.12 -23.85 -25.75
CA VAL A 24 4.95 -22.97 -25.67
C VAL A 24 5.35 -21.56 -25.28
N CYS A 25 4.60 -20.56 -25.72
CA CYS A 25 4.72 -19.17 -25.26
C CYS A 25 3.46 -18.75 -24.50
N TYR A 26 3.60 -18.44 -23.22
CA TYR A 26 2.56 -17.83 -22.40
C TYR A 26 2.60 -16.31 -22.52
N ALA A 27 1.43 -15.67 -22.56
CA ALA A 27 1.25 -14.25 -22.28
C ALA A 27 0.65 -14.11 -20.88
N VAL A 28 1.31 -13.35 -20.00
CA VAL A 28 0.84 -13.08 -18.62
C VAL A 28 0.36 -11.64 -18.54
N PHE A 29 -0.85 -11.41 -18.01
CA PHE A 29 -1.49 -10.09 -18.00
C PHE A 29 -2.46 -9.91 -16.83
N MET A 30 -2.86 -8.65 -16.59
CA MET A 30 -3.88 -8.26 -15.62
C MET A 30 -5.12 -7.73 -16.35
N ARG A 31 -6.31 -7.86 -15.75
CA ARG A 31 -7.58 -7.38 -16.34
C ARG A 31 -7.97 -5.97 -15.89
N ARG A 32 -7.07 -5.30 -15.19
CA ARG A 32 -7.19 -3.93 -14.70
C ARG A 32 -5.84 -3.23 -14.84
N PRO A 33 -5.78 -1.90 -14.79
CA PRO A 33 -4.52 -1.19 -14.70
C PRO A 33 -3.77 -1.55 -13.42
N VAL A 34 -2.45 -1.64 -13.53
CA VAL A 34 -1.55 -2.00 -12.42
C VAL A 34 -0.21 -1.26 -12.51
N ILE A 35 0.54 -1.29 -11.42
CA ILE A 35 1.97 -0.98 -11.41
C ILE A 35 2.73 -2.32 -11.51
N TYR A 36 3.54 -2.49 -12.55
CA TYR A 36 4.21 -3.76 -12.84
C TYR A 36 5.25 -4.09 -11.76
N THR A 37 5.02 -5.17 -10.99
CA THR A 37 5.76 -5.48 -9.76
C THR A 37 6.22 -6.95 -9.75
N PRO A 38 7.19 -7.34 -10.61
CA PRO A 38 7.41 -8.76 -10.94
C PRO A 38 8.52 -9.45 -10.15
N ARG A 39 9.41 -8.72 -9.45
CA ARG A 39 10.71 -9.24 -9.00
C ARG A 39 10.61 -10.49 -8.13
N LEU A 40 9.68 -10.54 -7.18
CA LEU A 40 9.51 -11.73 -6.33
C LEU A 40 9.03 -12.94 -7.14
N MET A 41 8.11 -12.74 -8.09
CA MET A 41 7.65 -13.79 -8.99
C MET A 41 8.79 -14.25 -9.91
N LEU A 42 9.57 -13.34 -10.49
CA LEU A 42 10.68 -13.67 -11.39
C LEU A 42 11.78 -14.45 -10.67
N ARG A 43 12.21 -14.01 -9.48
CA ARG A 43 13.21 -14.72 -8.68
C ARG A 43 12.75 -16.14 -8.32
N TRP A 44 11.48 -16.27 -7.95
CA TRP A 44 10.89 -17.58 -7.69
C TRP A 44 10.89 -18.44 -8.95
N LEU A 45 10.48 -17.90 -10.10
CA LEU A 45 10.45 -18.63 -11.36
C LEU A 45 11.85 -19.11 -11.75
N GLU A 46 12.85 -18.22 -11.71
CA GLU A 46 14.25 -18.51 -12.01
C GLU A 46 14.83 -19.62 -11.11
N ALA A 47 14.58 -19.55 -9.79
CA ALA A 47 15.03 -20.56 -8.84
C ALA A 47 14.45 -21.95 -9.16
N VAL A 48 13.16 -21.99 -9.48
CA VAL A 48 12.45 -23.25 -9.77
C VAL A 48 12.89 -23.84 -11.11
N THR A 49 13.12 -23.00 -12.11
CA THR A 49 13.62 -23.46 -13.41
C THR A 49 15.05 -23.98 -13.32
N ALA A 50 15.89 -23.34 -12.51
CA ALA A 50 17.24 -23.79 -12.23
C ALA A 50 17.25 -25.16 -11.52
N GLU A 51 16.41 -25.35 -10.49
CA GLU A 51 16.26 -26.65 -9.80
C GLU A 51 15.82 -27.77 -10.77
N ARG A 52 15.02 -27.43 -11.78
CA ARG A 52 14.54 -28.36 -12.81
C ARG A 52 15.56 -28.62 -13.92
N GLY A 53 16.66 -27.88 -13.99
CA GLY A 53 17.57 -27.90 -15.14
C GLY A 53 16.89 -27.50 -16.46
N ALA A 54 15.86 -26.64 -16.38
CA ALA A 54 15.06 -26.22 -17.52
C ALA A 54 15.39 -24.78 -17.92
N GLU A 55 15.39 -24.51 -19.23
CA GLU A 55 15.57 -23.16 -19.77
C GLU A 55 14.21 -22.53 -20.11
N ILE A 56 14.00 -21.29 -19.66
CA ILE A 56 12.81 -20.49 -19.97
C ILE A 56 13.27 -19.12 -20.41
N LYS A 57 12.78 -18.67 -21.57
CA LYS A 57 12.95 -17.30 -22.04
C LYS A 57 11.87 -16.42 -21.42
N ILE A 58 12.29 -15.38 -20.71
CA ILE A 58 11.42 -14.38 -20.10
C ILE A 58 11.55 -13.07 -20.88
N GLU A 59 10.46 -12.58 -21.46
CA GLU A 59 10.41 -11.32 -22.20
C GLU A 59 9.46 -10.36 -21.47
N GLN A 60 10.02 -9.40 -20.74
CA GLN A 60 9.24 -8.38 -20.04
C GLN A 60 8.92 -7.22 -20.99
N ASN A 61 7.67 -6.78 -21.03
CA ASN A 61 7.26 -5.65 -21.87
C ASN A 61 7.44 -4.29 -21.17
N TYR A 62 7.62 -4.30 -19.85
CA TYR A 62 7.68 -3.11 -18.99
C TYR A 62 8.80 -3.25 -17.96
N ALA A 63 9.27 -2.13 -17.43
CA ALA A 63 10.17 -2.09 -16.28
C ALA A 63 9.39 -2.13 -14.95
N GLU A 64 10.05 -2.56 -13.88
CA GLU A 64 9.43 -2.56 -12.54
C GLU A 64 9.00 -1.15 -12.12
N GLY A 65 7.75 -1.02 -11.71
CA GLY A 65 7.12 0.24 -11.34
C GLY A 65 6.48 1.00 -12.52
N ASP A 66 6.50 0.45 -13.74
CA ASP A 66 5.77 1.06 -14.86
C ASP A 66 4.26 0.86 -14.70
N TRP A 67 3.50 1.84 -15.17
CA TRP A 67 2.05 1.75 -15.29
C TRP A 67 1.68 0.91 -16.51
N VAL A 68 0.83 -0.10 -16.33
CA VAL A 68 0.38 -1.00 -17.40
C VAL A 68 -1.13 -0.99 -17.53
N GLY A 69 -1.61 -0.92 -18.77
CA GLY A 69 -3.04 -0.91 -19.07
C GLY A 69 -3.72 -2.27 -18.84
N ALA A 70 -5.04 -2.24 -18.66
CA ALA A 70 -5.84 -3.45 -18.54
C ALA A 70 -5.77 -4.30 -19.82
N GLY A 71 -5.47 -5.59 -19.67
CA GLY A 71 -5.36 -6.53 -20.79
C GLY A 71 -4.04 -6.48 -21.54
N GLU A 72 -3.14 -5.55 -21.21
CA GLU A 72 -1.82 -5.52 -21.83
C GLU A 72 -0.94 -6.67 -21.27
N PRO A 73 -0.26 -7.44 -22.15
CA PRO A 73 0.69 -8.46 -21.69
C PRO A 73 1.83 -7.83 -20.90
N LEU A 74 1.97 -8.20 -19.62
CA LEU A 74 3.06 -7.75 -18.76
C LEU A 74 4.39 -8.35 -19.20
N LEU A 75 4.37 -9.65 -19.49
CA LEU A 75 5.52 -10.42 -19.92
C LEU A 75 5.10 -11.66 -20.72
N TYR A 76 6.06 -12.23 -21.44
CA TYR A 76 5.94 -13.51 -22.10
C TYR A 76 6.92 -14.53 -21.52
N LEU A 77 6.46 -15.78 -21.36
CA LEU A 77 7.28 -16.90 -20.92
C LEU A 77 7.31 -17.96 -22.01
N THR A 78 8.49 -18.25 -22.56
CA THR A 78 8.65 -19.26 -23.62
C THR A 78 9.57 -20.39 -23.15
N GLY A 79 9.12 -21.63 -23.27
CA GLY A 79 9.89 -22.80 -22.82
C GLY A 79 9.14 -24.11 -23.01
N SER A 80 9.70 -25.19 -22.45
CA SER A 80 9.06 -26.51 -22.42
C SER A 80 7.69 -26.44 -21.73
N PHE A 81 6.65 -26.98 -22.40
CA PHE A 81 5.32 -27.03 -21.81
C PHE A 81 5.30 -27.90 -20.56
N PHE A 82 6.01 -29.03 -20.58
CA PHE A 82 6.16 -29.91 -19.42
C PHE A 82 6.75 -29.17 -18.20
N HIS A 83 7.72 -28.28 -18.41
CA HIS A 83 8.37 -27.54 -17.32
C HIS A 83 7.61 -26.28 -16.88
N LEU A 84 6.73 -25.73 -17.71
CA LEU A 84 5.97 -24.51 -17.40
C LEU A 84 4.59 -24.77 -16.77
N VAL A 85 3.89 -25.81 -17.21
CA VAL A 85 2.44 -25.96 -16.97
C VAL A 85 2.03 -25.98 -15.50
N ASP A 86 2.83 -26.56 -14.63
CA ASP A 86 2.56 -26.68 -13.19
C ASP A 86 3.07 -25.49 -12.36
N LEU A 87 3.60 -24.45 -13.00
CA LEU A 87 4.07 -23.23 -12.35
C LEU A 87 2.99 -22.13 -12.34
N GLU A 88 1.98 -22.25 -13.19
CA GLU A 88 1.02 -21.17 -13.46
C GLU A 88 0.29 -20.69 -12.21
N THR A 89 -0.27 -21.60 -11.39
CA THR A 89 -0.99 -21.23 -10.15
C THR A 89 -0.15 -20.32 -9.24
N LEU A 90 1.10 -20.71 -8.97
CA LEU A 90 1.98 -20.01 -8.03
C LEU A 90 2.59 -18.75 -8.64
N LEU A 91 2.88 -18.77 -9.94
CA LEU A 91 3.37 -17.60 -10.67
C LEU A 91 2.36 -16.44 -10.60
N LEU A 92 1.10 -16.74 -10.89
CA LEU A 92 0.03 -15.76 -10.94
C LEU A 92 -0.28 -15.21 -9.54
N GLN A 93 -0.26 -16.08 -8.52
CA GLN A 93 -0.42 -15.70 -7.11
C GLN A 93 0.63 -14.67 -6.67
N LYS A 94 1.89 -14.87 -7.06
CA LYS A 94 3.01 -14.00 -6.67
C LYS A 94 3.03 -12.66 -7.41
N LEU A 95 2.46 -12.60 -8.61
CA LEU A 95 2.47 -11.38 -9.44
C LEU A 95 1.30 -10.46 -9.13
N GLY A 96 0.07 -10.99 -9.19
CA GLY A 96 -1.11 -10.14 -9.32
C GLY A 96 -1.42 -9.32 -8.08
N ALA A 97 -1.27 -9.89 -6.88
CA ALA A 97 -1.49 -9.18 -5.62
C ALA A 97 -0.47 -8.05 -5.41
N ALA A 98 0.81 -8.31 -5.72
CA ALA A 98 1.86 -7.30 -5.63
C ALA A 98 1.61 -6.14 -6.60
N CYS A 99 1.23 -6.43 -7.85
CA CYS A 99 0.89 -5.42 -8.85
C CYS A 99 -0.27 -4.50 -8.42
N VAL A 100 -1.31 -5.05 -7.80
CA VAL A 100 -2.46 -4.27 -7.32
C VAL A 100 -2.10 -3.45 -6.07
N ALA A 101 -1.40 -4.05 -5.11
CA ALA A 101 -0.96 -3.33 -3.91
C ALA A 101 -0.01 -2.17 -4.25
N ALA A 102 0.90 -2.36 -5.20
CA ALA A 102 1.78 -1.32 -5.70
C ALA A 102 1.01 -0.19 -6.39
N TYR A 103 -0.04 -0.52 -7.15
CA TYR A 103 -0.93 0.47 -7.74
C TYR A 103 -1.66 1.31 -6.68
N ASN A 104 -2.15 0.67 -5.63
CA ASN A 104 -2.82 1.38 -4.54
C ASN A 104 -1.83 2.31 -3.81
N ALA A 105 -0.65 1.80 -3.45
CA ALA A 105 0.40 2.59 -2.82
C ALA A 105 0.84 3.78 -3.70
N TYR A 106 1.03 3.54 -4.99
CA TYR A 106 1.30 4.59 -5.99
C TYR A 106 0.23 5.68 -5.95
N THR A 107 -1.05 5.28 -6.05
CA THR A 107 -2.18 6.24 -6.10
C THR A 107 -2.25 7.09 -4.83
N MET A 108 -2.07 6.46 -3.66
CA MET A 108 -2.02 7.18 -2.38
C MET A 108 -0.90 8.23 -2.34
N CYS A 109 0.28 7.89 -2.88
CA CYS A 109 1.42 8.81 -2.93
C CYS A 109 1.17 9.99 -3.87
N ILE A 110 0.57 9.74 -5.04
CA ILE A 110 0.24 10.78 -6.03
C ILE A 110 -0.84 11.72 -5.49
N ASP A 111 -1.89 11.19 -4.86
CA ASP A 111 -2.98 12.01 -4.32
C ASP A 111 -2.49 12.91 -3.16
N LEU A 112 -1.54 12.44 -2.36
CA LEU A 112 -0.99 13.15 -1.20
C LEU A 112 0.52 13.38 -1.33
N PRO A 113 0.98 14.25 -2.25
CA PRO A 113 2.39 14.33 -2.64
C PRO A 113 3.32 14.79 -1.50
N ARG A 114 2.80 15.56 -0.54
CA ARG A 114 3.59 16.09 0.59
C ARG A 114 3.52 15.23 1.84
N VAL A 115 2.66 14.20 1.87
CA VAL A 115 2.45 13.34 3.04
C VAL A 115 3.39 12.14 2.97
N ALA A 116 4.05 11.82 4.08
CA ALA A 116 4.83 10.59 4.18
C ALA A 116 3.93 9.40 4.55
N PHE A 117 4.24 8.21 4.05
CA PHE A 117 3.50 6.99 4.39
C PHE A 117 4.37 5.99 5.15
N LEU A 118 3.75 5.32 6.13
CA LEU A 118 4.31 4.16 6.84
C LEU A 118 3.46 2.94 6.56
N ALA A 119 4.08 1.89 6.03
CA ALA A 119 3.43 0.60 5.77
C ALA A 119 3.21 -0.15 7.11
N MET A 120 1.94 -0.24 7.53
CA MET A 120 1.49 -0.87 8.78
C MET A 120 0.54 -2.05 8.52
N ASP A 121 0.82 -2.81 7.47
CA ASP A 121 -0.01 -3.88 6.90
C ASP A 121 0.24 -5.27 7.48
N ALA A 122 1.36 -5.51 8.17
CA ALA A 122 1.77 -6.85 8.60
C ALA A 122 0.67 -7.64 9.33
N ARG A 123 -0.05 -6.99 10.26
CA ARG A 123 -1.16 -7.62 11.01
C ARG A 123 -2.41 -7.94 10.18
N HIS A 124 -2.52 -7.40 8.97
CA HIS A 124 -3.62 -7.68 8.04
C HIS A 124 -3.24 -8.75 6.99
N CYS A 125 -1.98 -9.17 6.98
CA CYS A 125 -1.49 -10.16 6.03
C CYS A 125 -1.81 -11.59 6.48
N ALA A 126 -2.15 -12.45 5.52
CA ALA A 126 -2.36 -13.88 5.74
C ALA A 126 -1.03 -14.65 5.78
N GLY A 127 -0.17 -14.29 6.73
CA GLY A 127 1.16 -14.89 6.91
C GLY A 127 2.31 -14.09 6.28
N ILE A 128 3.53 -14.55 6.59
CA ILE A 128 4.79 -13.83 6.31
C ILE A 128 5.07 -13.63 4.81
N GLU A 129 4.62 -14.55 3.96
CA GLU A 129 4.83 -14.44 2.51
C GLU A 129 4.00 -13.28 1.94
N MET A 130 2.75 -13.13 2.39
CA MET A 130 1.92 -12.01 1.99
C MET A 130 2.50 -10.70 2.53
N GLU A 131 2.96 -10.68 3.78
CA GLU A 131 3.62 -9.51 4.38
C GLU A 131 4.83 -9.04 3.55
N GLU A 132 5.72 -9.97 3.16
CA GLU A 132 6.87 -9.63 2.30
C GLU A 132 6.42 -9.04 0.97
N MET A 133 5.43 -9.67 0.32
CA MET A 133 4.88 -9.19 -0.95
C MET A 133 4.25 -7.80 -0.84
N MET A 134 3.51 -7.52 0.23
CA MET A 134 2.82 -6.24 0.41
C MET A 134 3.77 -5.11 0.76
N ALA A 135 4.81 -5.36 1.57
CA ALA A 135 5.86 -4.39 1.85
C ALA A 135 6.69 -4.07 0.59
N TYR A 136 7.07 -5.10 -0.17
CA TYR A 136 7.73 -4.94 -1.46
C TYR A 136 6.87 -4.11 -2.44
N ALA A 137 5.58 -4.43 -2.54
CA ALA A 137 4.66 -3.72 -3.42
C ALA A 137 4.50 -2.24 -3.03
N ALA A 138 4.37 -1.94 -1.73
CA ALA A 138 4.32 -0.55 -1.25
C ALA A 138 5.58 0.23 -1.64
N ALA A 139 6.76 -0.38 -1.53
CA ALA A 139 8.02 0.24 -1.95
C ALA A 139 8.08 0.47 -3.47
N VAL A 140 7.64 -0.49 -4.30
CA VAL A 140 7.61 -0.33 -5.77
C VAL A 140 6.63 0.77 -6.17
N GLY A 141 5.41 0.78 -5.62
CA GLY A 141 4.42 1.83 -5.88
C GLY A 141 4.90 3.22 -5.46
N SER A 142 5.50 3.32 -4.27
CA SER A 142 6.12 4.55 -3.76
C SER A 142 7.22 5.07 -4.69
N ASN A 143 8.14 4.19 -5.11
CA ASN A 143 9.24 4.56 -5.99
C ASN A 143 8.76 4.93 -7.39
N ALA A 144 7.73 4.25 -7.91
CA ALA A 144 7.09 4.63 -9.16
C ALA A 144 6.50 6.04 -9.09
N ALA A 145 5.81 6.38 -7.99
CA ALA A 145 5.25 7.71 -7.79
C ALA A 145 6.35 8.78 -7.71
N LYS A 146 7.44 8.52 -6.97
CA LYS A 146 8.62 9.41 -6.87
C LYS A 146 9.32 9.67 -8.20
N ARG A 147 9.27 8.72 -9.15
CA ARG A 147 9.86 8.92 -10.48
C ARG A 147 9.01 9.83 -11.36
N GLN A 148 7.70 9.85 -11.16
CA GLN A 148 6.76 10.62 -11.98
C GLN A 148 6.52 12.02 -11.43
N GLU A 149 6.42 12.15 -10.12
CA GLU A 149 6.04 13.39 -9.43
C GLU A 149 6.94 13.62 -8.21
N ASN A 150 7.04 14.88 -7.77
CA ASN A 150 7.79 15.24 -6.56
C ASN A 150 7.00 14.88 -5.29
N VAL A 151 6.96 13.58 -4.97
CA VAL A 151 6.21 13.04 -3.81
C VAL A 151 7.13 12.48 -2.72
N THR A 152 6.69 12.56 -1.45
CA THR A 152 7.40 11.96 -0.32
C THR A 152 7.29 10.43 -0.30
N GLY A 153 6.09 9.90 -0.58
CA GLY A 153 5.78 8.48 -0.66
C GLY A 153 5.96 7.69 0.64
N PHE A 154 6.03 6.36 0.53
CA PHE A 154 6.35 5.48 1.66
C PHE A 154 7.81 5.64 2.08
N ILE A 155 8.03 5.91 3.37
CA ILE A 155 9.34 6.15 3.98
C ILE A 155 9.82 5.01 4.89
N GLY A 156 8.97 4.01 5.13
CA GLY A 156 9.25 2.87 5.99
C GLY A 156 8.03 2.00 6.24
N ASN A 157 8.22 0.97 7.06
CA ASN A 157 7.22 0.01 7.50
C ASN A 157 7.31 -0.22 9.02
N ALA A 158 6.43 -1.07 9.57
CA ALA A 158 6.36 -1.31 11.01
C ALA A 158 7.31 -2.39 11.57
N ASN A 159 8.11 -3.09 10.75
CA ASN A 159 8.96 -4.19 11.22
C ASN A 159 10.33 -4.26 10.53
N ASP A 160 11.29 -4.90 11.19
CA ASP A 160 12.66 -5.00 10.70
C ASP A 160 12.78 -5.93 9.47
N ALA A 161 11.98 -7.00 9.43
CA ALA A 161 12.08 -8.04 8.39
C ALA A 161 11.94 -7.49 6.96
N THR A 162 11.08 -6.48 6.78
CA THR A 162 10.80 -5.87 5.47
C THR A 162 11.26 -4.41 5.34
N ALA A 163 12.00 -3.89 6.33
CA ALA A 163 12.50 -2.51 6.35
C ALA A 163 13.43 -2.18 5.16
N HIS A 164 14.19 -3.17 4.71
CA HIS A 164 15.15 -3.04 3.61
C HIS A 164 14.50 -2.60 2.29
N TYR A 165 13.21 -2.89 2.07
CA TYR A 165 12.48 -2.42 0.88
C TYR A 165 12.35 -0.90 0.82
N PHE A 166 12.42 -0.22 1.97
CA PHE A 166 12.31 1.23 2.11
C PHE A 166 13.69 1.90 2.34
N GLY A 167 14.78 1.17 2.12
CA GLY A 167 16.14 1.67 2.34
C GLY A 167 16.49 1.89 3.82
N ARG A 168 15.90 1.07 4.72
CA ARG A 168 16.14 1.14 6.16
C ARG A 168 16.61 -0.20 6.70
N ASP A 169 17.43 -0.16 7.76
CA ASP A 169 17.86 -1.36 8.49
C ASP A 169 16.82 -1.85 9.50
N LYS A 170 15.93 -0.95 9.96
CA LYS A 170 14.92 -1.22 10.98
C LYS A 170 13.57 -0.62 10.59
N GLY A 171 12.52 -1.25 11.10
CA GLY A 171 11.17 -0.72 11.05
C GLY A 171 11.04 0.59 11.83
N LEU A 172 9.97 1.32 11.53
CA LEU A 172 9.56 2.52 12.25
C LEU A 172 8.36 2.18 13.14
N GLY A 173 8.45 2.58 14.41
CA GLY A 173 7.45 2.29 15.41
C GLY A 173 7.25 3.46 16.36
N THR A 174 6.07 3.51 16.96
CA THR A 174 5.69 4.49 17.99
C THR A 174 5.19 3.74 19.21
N MET A 175 4.65 4.44 20.20
CA MET A 175 3.91 3.79 21.29
C MET A 175 2.54 3.25 20.83
N PRO A 176 2.16 2.02 21.22
CA PRO A 176 0.79 1.51 21.07
C PRO A 176 -0.09 1.94 22.25
N HIS A 177 -1.42 1.82 22.09
CA HIS A 177 -2.41 2.07 23.16
C HIS A 177 -2.08 1.36 24.48
N ALA A 178 -1.51 0.15 24.40
CA ALA A 178 -1.15 -0.65 25.57
C ALA A 178 -0.15 0.05 26.52
N VAL A 179 0.79 0.83 25.99
CA VAL A 179 1.77 1.55 26.82
C VAL A 179 1.12 2.73 27.54
N ILE A 180 0.14 3.38 26.91
CA ILE A 180 -0.63 4.47 27.53
C ILE A 180 -1.50 3.93 28.66
N GLY A 181 -2.17 2.80 28.42
CA GLY A 181 -2.90 2.09 29.46
C GLY A 181 -2.02 1.65 30.62
N TYR A 182 -0.82 1.13 30.33
CA TYR A 182 0.17 0.76 31.35
C TYR A 182 0.64 1.96 32.19
N ALA A 183 0.94 3.09 31.54
CA ALA A 183 1.40 4.31 32.20
C ALA A 183 0.29 5.03 32.99
N GLY A 184 -0.98 4.78 32.65
CA GLY A 184 -2.14 5.45 33.23
C GLY A 184 -2.29 6.92 32.81
N SER A 185 -1.45 7.42 31.90
CA SER A 185 -1.46 8.79 31.41
C SER A 185 -0.72 8.89 30.07
N THR A 186 -1.26 9.66 29.13
CA THR A 186 -0.64 9.92 27.82
C THR A 186 0.69 10.67 27.98
N VAL A 187 0.75 11.65 28.88
CA VAL A 187 2.00 12.38 29.20
C VAL A 187 3.03 11.44 29.82
N ARG A 188 2.63 10.58 30.77
CA ARG A 188 3.59 9.64 31.39
C ARG A 188 4.12 8.63 30.38
N ALA A 189 3.29 8.14 29.45
CA ALA A 189 3.73 7.29 28.37
C ALA A 189 4.74 7.99 27.44
N ALA A 190 4.50 9.28 27.14
CA ALA A 190 5.42 10.10 26.37
C ALA A 190 6.78 10.29 27.08
N GLU A 191 6.78 10.54 28.39
CA GLU A 191 8.00 10.58 29.21
C GLU A 191 8.76 9.26 29.17
N MET A 192 8.09 8.13 29.42
CA MET A 192 8.71 6.82 29.38
C MET A 192 9.36 6.54 28.02
N PHE A 193 8.69 6.93 26.92
CA PHE A 193 9.24 6.77 25.57
C PHE A 193 10.47 7.65 25.37
N ALA A 194 10.42 8.93 25.72
CA ALA A 194 11.54 9.85 25.58
C ALA A 194 12.74 9.49 26.48
N GLU A 195 12.49 8.97 27.69
CA GLU A 195 13.52 8.45 28.59
C GLU A 195 14.23 7.21 28.01
N THR A 196 13.47 6.35 27.31
CA THR A 196 13.99 5.10 26.74
C THR A 196 14.67 5.30 25.38
N TYR A 197 14.13 6.21 24.57
CA TYR A 197 14.56 6.48 23.19
C TYR A 197 14.82 7.99 22.99
N PRO A 198 15.83 8.57 23.64
CA PRO A 198 16.06 10.03 23.67
C PRO A 198 16.40 10.64 22.30
N ASP A 199 16.95 9.82 21.40
CA ASP A 199 17.37 10.23 20.05
C ASP A 199 16.23 10.09 19.02
N ASP A 200 15.17 9.35 19.35
CA ASP A 200 14.05 9.12 18.43
C ASP A 200 13.08 10.32 18.44
N PRO A 201 12.43 10.63 17.31
CA PRO A 201 11.30 11.55 17.29
C PRO A 201 10.15 11.04 18.17
N LEU A 202 9.54 11.94 18.95
CA LEU A 202 8.46 11.59 19.86
C LEU A 202 7.13 11.58 19.10
N THR A 203 6.62 10.40 18.76
CA THR A 203 5.26 10.25 18.21
C THR A 203 4.33 9.63 19.23
N VAL A 204 3.33 10.39 19.67
CA VAL A 204 2.46 10.05 20.80
C VAL A 204 1.06 9.77 20.30
N LEU A 205 0.51 8.62 20.68
CA LEU A 205 -0.87 8.24 20.39
C LEU A 205 -1.79 8.90 21.42
N VAL A 206 -2.83 9.62 20.99
CA VAL A 206 -3.57 10.53 21.90
C VAL A 206 -5.04 10.16 22.13
N ASP A 207 -5.52 9.08 21.52
CA ASP A 207 -6.94 8.71 21.53
C ASP A 207 -7.35 7.71 22.61
N TYR A 208 -6.41 7.25 23.45
CA TYR A 208 -6.66 6.22 24.47
C TYR A 208 -7.76 6.59 25.48
N PHE A 209 -7.68 7.78 26.09
CA PHE A 209 -8.65 8.25 27.10
C PHE A 209 -9.83 9.03 26.51
N GLY A 210 -9.85 9.19 25.19
CA GLY A 210 -10.78 10.05 24.49
C GLY A 210 -10.73 11.52 24.85
N ARG A 211 -9.51 11.96 25.15
CA ARG A 211 -9.12 13.33 25.42
C ARG A 211 -8.08 13.77 24.40
N GLU A 212 -8.31 13.48 23.12
CA GLU A 212 -7.31 13.64 22.07
C GLU A 212 -6.70 15.04 22.03
N VAL A 213 -7.51 16.09 22.19
CA VAL A 213 -7.05 17.48 22.15
C VAL A 213 -6.33 17.82 23.45
N SER A 214 -6.96 17.55 24.59
CA SER A 214 -6.38 17.83 25.90
C SER A 214 -5.03 17.11 26.08
N ASP A 215 -4.98 15.81 25.80
CA ASP A 215 -3.76 15.00 25.94
C ASP A 215 -2.67 15.45 24.95
N SER A 216 -3.05 15.87 23.74
CA SER A 216 -2.12 16.46 22.77
C SER A 216 -1.46 17.73 23.32
N LEU A 217 -2.27 18.64 23.85
CA LEU A 217 -1.77 19.90 24.41
C LEU A 217 -0.93 19.67 25.67
N ASP A 218 -1.33 18.74 26.54
CA ASP A 218 -0.57 18.41 27.75
C ASP A 218 0.80 17.80 27.40
N VAL A 219 0.88 16.95 26.39
CA VAL A 219 2.17 16.45 25.84
C VAL A 219 3.01 17.59 25.29
N CYS A 220 2.43 18.49 24.48
CA CYS A 220 3.18 19.61 23.91
C CYS A 220 3.72 20.55 24.99
N ARG A 221 2.93 20.87 26.02
CA ARG A 221 3.34 21.66 27.18
C ARG A 221 4.40 20.97 28.01
N ARG A 222 4.40 19.63 28.07
CA ARG A 222 5.43 18.85 28.77
C ARG A 222 6.78 18.86 28.03
N PHE A 223 6.75 18.93 26.70
CA PHE A 223 7.91 18.90 25.81
C PHE A 223 8.01 20.16 24.91
N PRO A 224 8.03 21.39 25.47
CA PRO A 224 7.87 22.61 24.69
C PRO A 224 9.03 22.84 23.71
N GLU A 225 10.26 22.51 24.10
CA GLU A 225 11.44 22.63 23.22
C GLU A 225 11.37 21.65 22.04
N TRP A 226 10.89 20.43 22.28
CA TRP A 226 10.76 19.42 21.23
C TRP A 226 9.61 19.75 20.29
N ALA A 227 8.50 20.27 20.82
CA ALA A 227 7.37 20.76 20.04
C ALA A 227 7.81 21.92 19.12
N ALA A 228 8.50 22.93 19.68
CA ALA A 228 9.05 24.05 18.91
C ALA A 228 10.13 23.64 17.89
N ALA A 229 10.84 22.54 18.14
CA ALA A 229 11.80 21.94 17.22
C ALA A 229 11.16 21.02 16.16
N GLY A 230 9.85 20.79 16.18
CA GLY A 230 9.16 19.86 15.27
C GLY A 230 9.46 18.38 15.51
N ARG A 231 10.01 18.04 16.69
CA ARG A 231 10.35 16.67 17.10
C ARG A 231 9.15 15.90 17.67
N VAL A 232 8.06 16.59 18.00
CA VAL A 232 6.81 15.98 18.47
C VAL A 232 5.85 15.77 17.30
N ALA A 233 5.24 14.59 17.26
CA ALA A 233 4.14 14.27 16.38
C ALA A 233 3.00 13.63 17.18
N LEU A 234 1.76 13.97 16.85
CA LEU A 234 0.57 13.49 17.52
C LEU A 234 -0.17 12.55 16.59
N ARG A 235 -0.29 11.29 17.02
CA ARG A 235 -0.95 10.25 16.26
C ARG A 235 -2.41 10.16 16.64
N ILE A 236 -3.28 10.46 15.68
CA ILE A 236 -4.73 10.33 15.79
C ILE A 236 -5.13 8.98 15.20
N ASP A 237 -5.64 8.08 16.05
CA ASP A 237 -6.19 6.77 15.68
C ASP A 237 -7.62 6.59 16.20
N THR A 238 -8.33 7.70 16.43
CA THR A 238 -9.64 7.76 17.07
C THR A 238 -10.58 6.67 16.57
N HIS A 239 -11.18 5.96 17.53
CA HIS A 239 -12.09 4.85 17.27
C HIS A 239 -13.27 5.27 16.37
N GLY A 240 -13.60 4.45 15.38
CA GLY A 240 -14.63 4.74 14.37
C GLY A 240 -16.05 4.91 14.91
N GLY A 241 -16.30 4.61 16.19
CA GLY A 241 -17.58 4.82 16.87
C GLY A 241 -17.72 6.17 17.59
N ARG A 242 -16.71 7.05 17.58
CA ARG A 242 -16.78 8.35 18.25
C ARG A 242 -16.09 9.46 17.48
N PHE A 243 -16.46 10.69 17.81
CA PHE A 243 -15.74 11.88 17.38
C PHE A 243 -14.52 12.11 18.28
N ILE A 244 -13.55 12.83 17.74
CA ILE A 244 -12.45 13.40 18.53
C ILE A 244 -13.03 14.32 19.61
N GLU A 245 -12.35 14.45 20.76
CA GLU A 245 -12.74 15.39 21.82
C GLU A 245 -13.13 16.76 21.25
N GLY A 246 -14.31 17.27 21.61
CA GLY A 246 -14.80 18.59 21.18
C GLY A 246 -15.54 18.62 19.83
N LEU A 247 -15.51 17.54 19.04
CA LEU A 247 -16.31 17.45 17.81
C LEU A 247 -17.62 16.69 17.99
N ASP A 248 -18.58 17.08 17.17
CA ASP A 248 -19.84 16.40 16.90
C ASP A 248 -20.20 16.62 15.41
N PRO A 249 -21.35 16.15 14.91
CA PRO A 249 -21.73 16.40 13.52
C PRO A 249 -21.78 17.90 13.17
N GLN A 250 -22.33 18.76 14.04
CA GLN A 250 -22.50 20.18 13.74
C GLN A 250 -21.14 20.88 13.67
N GLU A 251 -20.28 20.65 14.66
CA GLU A 251 -18.94 21.26 14.67
C GLU A 251 -18.08 20.70 13.54
N SER A 252 -18.26 19.43 13.15
CA SER A 252 -17.55 18.87 11.99
C SER A 252 -17.86 19.62 10.69
N TYR A 253 -19.12 20.01 10.47
CA TYR A 253 -19.48 20.87 9.33
C TYR A 253 -18.91 22.28 9.49
N ALA A 254 -18.94 22.84 10.71
CA ALA A 254 -18.41 24.18 10.98
C ALA A 254 -16.90 24.27 10.70
N VAL A 255 -16.12 23.28 11.14
CA VAL A 255 -14.68 23.15 10.85
C VAL A 255 -14.44 23.10 9.34
N LEU A 256 -15.18 22.25 8.60
CA LEU A 256 -15.00 22.18 7.15
C LEU A 256 -15.42 23.46 6.44
N GLU A 257 -16.43 24.19 6.88
CA GLU A 257 -16.79 25.48 6.29
C GLU A 257 -15.65 26.51 6.48
N ARG A 258 -14.89 26.44 7.57
CA ARG A 258 -13.72 27.32 7.82
C ARG A 258 -12.53 26.98 6.92
N HIS A 259 -12.24 25.70 6.69
CA HIS A 259 -11.00 25.27 6.02
C HIS A 259 -11.17 24.80 4.57
N ALA A 260 -12.30 24.18 4.26
CA ALA A 260 -12.59 23.57 2.97
C ALA A 260 -14.07 23.75 2.58
N PRO A 261 -14.59 24.99 2.45
CA PRO A 261 -16.02 25.25 2.26
C PRO A 261 -16.58 24.61 0.98
N THR A 262 -15.76 24.42 -0.05
CA THR A 262 -16.17 23.71 -1.27
C THR A 262 -16.41 22.23 -1.06
N ALA A 263 -15.83 21.62 -0.01
CA ALA A 263 -15.87 20.19 0.21
C ALA A 263 -17.28 19.66 0.51
N ILE A 264 -18.08 20.46 1.23
CA ILE A 264 -19.45 20.13 1.65
C ILE A 264 -20.53 20.72 0.72
N ARG A 265 -20.14 21.55 -0.26
CA ARG A 265 -21.05 22.16 -1.25
C ARG A 265 -21.20 21.34 -2.52
N ARG A 266 -20.30 20.39 -2.77
CA ARG A 266 -20.34 19.47 -3.90
C ARG A 266 -21.03 18.17 -3.48
N TYR A 267 -21.55 17.43 -4.46
CA TYR A 267 -22.05 16.07 -4.20
C TYR A 267 -20.93 15.21 -3.60
N ARG A 268 -21.29 14.41 -2.60
CA ARG A 268 -20.45 13.41 -1.95
C ARG A 268 -21.21 12.10 -1.83
N SER A 269 -20.52 10.99 -2.02
CA SER A 269 -21.05 9.69 -1.64
C SER A 269 -21.15 9.60 -0.10
N ASP A 270 -21.95 8.66 0.42
CA ASP A 270 -22.01 8.40 1.86
C ASP A 270 -20.63 8.03 2.45
N GLY A 271 -19.78 7.37 1.65
CA GLY A 271 -18.42 7.02 2.04
C GLY A 271 -17.53 8.25 2.18
N GLU A 272 -17.54 9.12 1.17
CA GLU A 272 -16.78 10.38 1.20
C GLU A 272 -17.25 11.29 2.33
N LEU A 273 -18.57 11.40 2.55
CA LEU A 273 -19.13 12.21 3.63
C LEU A 273 -18.67 11.70 5.02
N ARG A 274 -18.60 10.38 5.22
CA ARG A 274 -18.04 9.81 6.45
C ARG A 274 -16.56 10.18 6.64
N TYR A 275 -15.76 10.18 5.58
CA TYR A 275 -14.36 10.61 5.68
C TYR A 275 -14.20 12.11 5.90
N LEU A 276 -15.17 12.92 5.51
CA LEU A 276 -15.18 14.36 5.72
C LEU A 276 -15.61 14.75 7.13
N THR A 277 -16.81 14.33 7.55
CA THR A 277 -17.49 14.83 8.77
C THR A 277 -17.84 13.73 9.76
N GLY A 278 -17.48 12.48 9.51
CA GLY A 278 -17.86 11.35 10.33
C GLY A 278 -16.99 11.17 11.59
N THR A 279 -17.32 10.11 12.32
CA THR A 279 -16.55 9.59 13.46
C THR A 279 -15.22 8.98 13.03
N GLY A 280 -14.34 8.75 14.00
CA GLY A 280 -12.97 8.31 13.79
C GLY A 280 -12.08 9.42 13.23
N VAL A 281 -11.08 9.04 12.45
CA VAL A 281 -10.12 9.99 11.87
C VAL A 281 -10.68 10.56 10.55
N SER A 282 -11.49 11.62 10.65
CA SER A 282 -12.08 12.35 9.52
C SER A 282 -11.28 13.62 9.18
N ALA A 283 -11.57 14.24 8.03
CA ALA A 283 -10.95 15.51 7.63
C ALA A 283 -11.27 16.61 8.66
N ALA A 284 -12.52 16.68 9.13
CA ALA A 284 -12.92 17.60 10.20
C ALA A 284 -12.09 17.37 11.48
N ALA A 285 -11.88 16.11 11.90
CA ALA A 285 -11.05 15.81 13.07
C ALA A 285 -9.59 16.28 12.92
N ILE A 286 -9.02 16.14 11.72
CA ILE A 286 -7.63 16.56 11.43
C ILE A 286 -7.52 18.09 11.42
N PHE A 287 -8.43 18.79 10.74
CA PHE A 287 -8.46 20.26 10.77
C PHE A 287 -8.70 20.79 12.17
N TYR A 288 -9.61 20.19 12.91
CA TYR A 288 -9.89 20.59 14.29
C TYR A 288 -8.68 20.41 15.20
N MET A 289 -7.99 19.26 15.13
CA MET A 289 -6.74 19.07 15.87
C MET A 289 -5.70 20.14 15.51
N ARG A 290 -5.54 20.46 14.21
CA ARG A 290 -4.63 21.50 13.75
C ARG A 290 -5.00 22.87 14.33
N GLU A 291 -6.29 23.25 14.31
CA GLU A 291 -6.78 24.50 14.92
C GLU A 291 -6.41 24.58 16.40
N GLN A 292 -6.64 23.51 17.16
CA GLN A 292 -6.38 23.49 18.61
C GLN A 292 -4.89 23.62 18.92
N LEU A 293 -4.02 22.97 18.14
CA LEU A 293 -2.57 23.10 18.30
C LEU A 293 -2.08 24.50 17.93
N ASP A 294 -2.59 25.08 16.85
CA ASP A 294 -2.17 26.39 16.37
C ASP A 294 -2.59 27.52 17.32
N GLN A 295 -3.79 27.41 17.90
CA GLN A 295 -4.29 28.36 18.91
C GLN A 295 -3.39 28.42 20.16
N GLU A 296 -2.73 27.32 20.50
CA GLU A 296 -1.81 27.21 21.63
C GLU A 296 -0.34 27.42 21.23
N GLY A 297 -0.06 27.79 19.98
CA GLY A 297 1.29 28.09 19.48
C GLY A 297 2.14 26.86 19.15
N PHE A 298 1.53 25.71 18.90
CA PHE A 298 2.19 24.45 18.53
C PHE A 298 2.15 24.17 17.02
N ASP A 299 2.34 25.19 16.19
CA ASP A 299 2.28 25.16 14.71
C ASP A 299 3.28 24.18 14.07
N ARG A 300 4.37 23.87 14.77
CA ARG A 300 5.41 22.92 14.31
C ARG A 300 5.19 21.47 14.71
N VAL A 301 4.22 21.19 15.58
CA VAL A 301 3.90 19.81 15.99
C VAL A 301 3.23 19.09 14.83
N ARG A 302 3.72 17.92 14.48
CA ARG A 302 3.23 17.17 13.31
C ARG A 302 1.99 16.35 13.63
N ILE A 303 1.13 16.12 12.64
CA ILE A 303 -0.05 15.24 12.74
C ILE A 303 0.23 13.94 11.99
N VAL A 304 0.13 12.83 12.73
CA VAL A 304 0.17 11.47 12.17
C VAL A 304 -1.25 10.91 12.16
N ALA A 305 -1.76 10.55 11.01
CA ALA A 305 -3.07 9.93 10.89
C ALA A 305 -2.96 8.41 10.68
N SER A 306 -3.81 7.64 11.35
CA SER A 306 -4.01 6.22 11.04
C SER A 306 -5.50 5.87 11.05
N SER A 307 -5.85 4.57 11.09
CA SER A 307 -7.24 4.08 10.99
C SER A 307 -7.85 4.15 9.58
N GLY A 308 -7.64 3.08 8.80
CA GLY A 308 -8.36 2.83 7.55
C GLY A 308 -8.08 3.82 6.41
N PHE A 309 -6.86 4.33 6.30
CA PHE A 309 -6.45 5.20 5.19
C PHE A 309 -6.27 4.41 3.88
N SER A 310 -7.38 4.09 3.22
CA SER A 310 -7.45 3.52 1.87
C SER A 310 -7.16 4.57 0.80
N VAL A 311 -7.09 4.13 -0.46
CA VAL A 311 -6.97 5.03 -1.63
C VAL A 311 -8.10 6.07 -1.65
N GLU A 312 -9.34 5.63 -1.42
CA GLU A 312 -10.51 6.53 -1.40
C GLU A 312 -10.39 7.58 -0.29
N LYS A 313 -10.03 7.16 0.92
CA LYS A 313 -9.86 8.08 2.05
C LYS A 313 -8.73 9.08 1.78
N CYS A 314 -7.59 8.63 1.23
CA CYS A 314 -6.49 9.52 0.86
C CYS A 314 -6.91 10.57 -0.16
N LYS A 315 -7.68 10.17 -1.18
CA LYS A 315 -8.22 11.08 -2.19
C LYS A 315 -9.15 12.14 -1.59
N VAL A 316 -10.00 11.76 -0.63
CA VAL A 316 -10.85 12.73 0.09
C VAL A 316 -10.00 13.73 0.89
N MET A 317 -8.96 13.25 1.60
CA MET A 317 -8.06 14.13 2.36
C MET A 317 -7.27 15.06 1.44
N ALA A 318 -6.87 14.58 0.26
CA ALA A 318 -6.19 15.38 -0.76
C ALA A 318 -7.09 16.48 -1.32
N ASP A 319 -8.33 16.15 -1.68
CA ASP A 319 -9.32 17.08 -2.25
C ASP A 319 -9.63 18.25 -1.31
N VAL A 320 -9.54 18.05 0.01
CA VAL A 320 -9.75 19.11 1.00
C VAL A 320 -8.47 19.72 1.54
N GLY A 321 -7.30 19.21 1.17
CA GLY A 321 -6.02 19.69 1.68
C GLY A 321 -5.86 19.51 3.19
N ALA A 322 -6.31 18.37 3.74
CA ALA A 322 -6.23 18.10 5.17
C ALA A 322 -4.77 18.16 5.67
N PRO A 323 -4.49 18.85 6.80
CA PRO A 323 -3.13 19.08 7.31
C PRO A 323 -2.59 17.81 7.97
N ILE A 324 -2.04 16.91 7.16
CA ILE A 324 -1.46 15.63 7.58
C ILE A 324 0.03 15.62 7.21
N ASP A 325 0.89 15.22 8.13
CA ASP A 325 2.33 15.06 7.86
C ASP A 325 2.67 13.61 7.49
N ILE A 326 2.08 12.65 8.21
CA ILE A 326 2.37 11.22 8.06
C ILE A 326 1.08 10.41 8.12
N ILE A 327 0.95 9.40 7.26
CA ILE A 327 -0.11 8.39 7.34
C ILE A 327 0.49 7.03 7.65
N GLY A 328 0.06 6.42 8.75
CA GLY A 328 0.26 5.00 9.02
C GLY A 328 -0.88 4.19 8.42
N THR A 329 -0.60 3.38 7.40
CA THR A 329 -1.63 2.63 6.67
C THR A 329 -1.21 1.21 6.32
N GLY A 330 -2.15 0.29 6.42
CA GLY A 330 -2.07 -1.02 5.81
C GLY A 330 -3.15 -1.25 4.75
N SER A 331 -3.84 -0.18 4.34
CA SER A 331 -4.99 -0.24 3.42
C SER A 331 -4.59 -0.03 1.96
N HIS A 332 -3.28 -0.05 1.65
CA HIS A 332 -2.82 -0.27 0.27
C HIS A 332 -3.03 -1.72 -0.17
N LEU A 333 -3.25 -2.64 0.78
CA LEU A 333 -3.64 -4.02 0.49
C LEU A 333 -4.90 -4.07 -0.38
N PRO A 334 -5.01 -5.04 -1.30
CA PRO A 334 -6.21 -5.20 -2.11
C PRO A 334 -7.41 -5.56 -1.22
N GLU A 335 -8.44 -4.71 -1.21
CA GLU A 335 -9.72 -5.01 -0.54
C GLU A 335 -10.56 -5.99 -1.37
N ASN A 336 -10.52 -5.85 -2.70
CA ASN A 336 -11.18 -6.75 -3.64
C ASN A 336 -10.18 -7.72 -4.28
N TRP A 337 -9.98 -8.87 -3.64
CA TRP A 337 -9.01 -9.88 -4.11
C TRP A 337 -9.26 -10.39 -5.53
N ARG A 338 -10.48 -10.31 -6.06
CA ARG A 338 -10.78 -10.70 -7.45
C ARG A 338 -10.02 -9.88 -8.48
N GLU A 339 -9.60 -8.67 -8.12
CA GLU A 339 -8.81 -7.79 -8.97
C GLU A 339 -7.34 -8.17 -9.02
N THR A 340 -6.87 -9.00 -8.08
CA THR A 340 -5.49 -9.48 -8.02
C THR A 340 -5.24 -10.68 -8.94
N TYR A 341 -6.27 -11.21 -9.60
CA TYR A 341 -6.15 -12.43 -10.37
C TYR A 341 -5.45 -12.18 -11.72
N ALA A 342 -4.12 -12.27 -11.69
CA ALA A 342 -3.32 -12.36 -12.91
C ALA A 342 -3.80 -13.55 -13.75
N THR A 343 -3.72 -13.42 -15.07
CA THR A 343 -4.09 -14.47 -16.02
C THR A 343 -2.90 -14.80 -16.89
N ALA A 344 -2.71 -16.09 -17.18
CA ALA A 344 -1.81 -16.54 -18.24
C ALA A 344 -2.64 -17.27 -19.32
N ASP A 345 -2.30 -17.06 -20.58
CA ASP A 345 -2.85 -17.81 -21.70
C ASP A 345 -1.70 -18.20 -22.64
N ILE A 346 -1.66 -19.44 -23.11
CA ILE A 346 -0.71 -19.85 -24.15
C ILE A 346 -1.16 -19.27 -25.49
N ILE A 347 -0.24 -18.58 -26.16
CA ILE A 347 -0.47 -17.88 -27.43
C ILE A 347 0.28 -18.53 -28.62
N GLU A 348 1.19 -19.46 -28.36
CA GLU A 348 1.98 -20.16 -29.38
C GLU A 348 2.33 -21.57 -28.92
N TYR A 349 2.26 -22.55 -29.83
CA TYR A 349 2.67 -23.94 -29.62
C TYR A 349 3.58 -24.36 -30.77
N GLY A 350 4.82 -24.74 -30.47
CA GLY A 350 5.80 -25.19 -31.46
C GLY A 350 6.00 -24.21 -32.63
N GLY A 351 6.07 -22.90 -32.35
CA GLY A 351 6.19 -21.87 -33.38
C GLY A 351 4.90 -21.48 -34.08
N SER A 352 3.77 -22.15 -33.80
CA SER A 352 2.47 -21.86 -34.40
C SER A 352 1.60 -21.01 -33.48
N PRO A 353 1.20 -19.79 -33.87
CA PRO A 353 0.29 -18.95 -33.08
C PRO A 353 -1.08 -19.62 -32.91
N LYS A 354 -1.48 -19.87 -31.66
CA LYS A 354 -2.78 -20.46 -31.29
C LYS A 354 -3.18 -19.95 -29.91
N VAL A 355 -4.38 -19.41 -29.79
CA VAL A 355 -4.91 -18.90 -28.52
C VAL A 355 -6.39 -19.29 -28.36
N LYS A 356 -6.88 -19.29 -27.12
CA LYS A 356 -8.29 -19.50 -26.80
C LYS A 356 -9.18 -18.44 -27.49
N PHE A 357 -10.34 -18.86 -27.99
CA PHE A 357 -11.32 -17.95 -28.58
C PHE A 357 -11.68 -16.81 -27.60
N GLY A 358 -11.67 -15.56 -28.08
CA GLY A 358 -11.85 -14.34 -27.28
C GLY A 358 -10.55 -13.77 -26.67
N ARG A 359 -9.39 -14.39 -26.92
CA ARG A 359 -8.06 -13.93 -26.49
C ARG A 359 -7.14 -13.55 -27.65
N GLU A 360 -7.69 -13.36 -28.84
CA GLU A 360 -6.97 -13.05 -30.08
C GLU A 360 -6.19 -11.74 -29.97
N PHE A 361 -6.61 -10.82 -29.11
CA PHE A 361 -5.88 -9.59 -28.83
C PHE A 361 -4.47 -9.83 -28.27
N LEU A 362 -4.22 -10.96 -27.59
CA LEU A 362 -2.89 -11.33 -27.08
C LEU A 362 -1.90 -11.73 -28.19
N LEU A 363 -2.40 -12.13 -29.37
CA LEU A 363 -1.56 -12.46 -30.52
C LEU A 363 -0.91 -11.21 -31.14
N LYS A 364 -1.50 -10.03 -30.90
CA LYS A 364 -0.89 -8.75 -31.24
C LYS A 364 0.27 -8.51 -30.27
N ARG A 365 1.43 -9.13 -30.52
CA ARG A 365 2.68 -8.72 -29.85
C ARG A 365 2.90 -7.25 -30.20
N ASN A 366 2.60 -6.35 -29.26
CA ASN A 366 2.78 -4.92 -29.44
C ASN A 366 4.27 -4.64 -29.67
N ARG A 367 4.72 -4.63 -30.93
CA ARG A 367 6.04 -4.13 -31.34
C ARG A 367 6.09 -2.58 -31.32
N ARG A 368 5.40 -1.93 -30.38
CA ARG A 368 5.47 -0.47 -30.22
C ARG A 368 6.39 -0.12 -29.07
N ARG A 369 7.58 0.31 -29.49
CA ARG A 369 8.58 1.12 -28.79
C ARG A 369 7.97 2.02 -27.73
N ILE A 370 8.52 1.94 -26.53
CA ILE A 370 8.50 3.01 -25.54
C ILE A 370 9.14 4.24 -26.21
N ALA A 371 8.33 5.25 -26.46
CA ALA A 371 8.74 6.64 -26.49
C ALA A 371 7.80 7.32 -25.50
N HIS A 372 8.28 7.51 -24.28
CA HIS A 372 7.73 8.50 -23.37
C HIS A 372 8.56 9.76 -23.57
N ASP A 373 7.94 10.77 -24.18
CA ASP A 373 8.25 12.17 -23.92
C ASP A 373 7.64 12.57 -22.56
#